data_AF-A0A662INP4-F1
#
_entry.id   AF-A0A662INP4-F1
#
_cell.length_a   1.000
_cell.length_b   1.000
_cell.length_c   1.000
_cell.angle_alpha   90.00
_cell.angle_beta   90.00
_cell.angle_gamma   90.00
#
_symmetry.space_group_name_H-M   'P 1'
#
loop_
_entity.id
_entity.type
_entity.pdbx_description
1 polymer ?
#
loop_
_entity_poly.entity_id
_entity_poly.type
_entity_poly.pdbx_seq_one_letter_code
_entity_poly.pdbx_strand_id
1 'polypeptide(L)'
;MIRLPRKAVQELGFDVEAGEELSGVTDAAGRPLPMRRLGVVEVMVVEPDSQSRWVRTIAVYTGASTILINDNLAEEIEIEVVRPGTGLWGFRGEGVVRSVEPSYFD
;
A
#
# COMPACT_ATOMS: atom_id res chain seq x y z
N MET A 1 1.44 -1.43 6.98
CA MET A 1 0.76 -2.54 6.29
C MET A 1 0.63 -2.19 4.82
N ILE A 2 0.81 -3.17 3.95
CA ILE A 2 0.58 -3.05 2.50
C ILE A 2 -0.48 -4.06 2.07
N ARG A 3 -1.48 -3.61 1.30
CA ARG A 3 -2.45 -4.47 0.62
C ARG A 3 -1.93 -4.75 -0.78
N LEU A 4 -1.80 -6.01 -1.12
CA LEU A 4 -1.25 -6.43 -2.40
C LEU A 4 -2.37 -6.89 -3.34
N PRO A 5 -2.35 -6.46 -4.62
CA PRO A 5 -3.24 -7.03 -5.62
C PRO A 5 -2.82 -8.46 -5.97
N ARG A 6 -3.75 -9.23 -6.54
CA ARG A 6 -3.55 -10.66 -6.86
C ARG A 6 -2.25 -10.92 -7.63
N LYS A 7 -1.91 -10.08 -8.61
CA LYS A 7 -0.69 -10.20 -9.40
C LYS A 7 0.57 -10.11 -8.52
N ALA A 8 0.67 -9.11 -7.66
CA ALA A 8 1.81 -8.92 -6.76
C ALA A 8 1.93 -10.06 -5.74
N VAL A 9 0.80 -10.57 -5.24
CA VAL A 9 0.77 -11.74 -4.36
C VAL A 9 1.37 -12.97 -5.05
N GLN A 10 1.00 -13.22 -6.30
CA GLN A 10 1.53 -14.33 -7.09
C GLN A 10 3.02 -14.17 -7.41
N GLU A 11 3.45 -12.98 -7.80
CA GLU A 11 4.85 -12.67 -8.10
C GLU A 11 5.77 -12.83 -6.88
N LEU A 12 5.25 -12.53 -5.68
CA LEU A 12 5.96 -12.72 -4.42
C LEU A 12 5.84 -14.15 -3.87
N GLY A 13 5.11 -15.04 -4.54
CA GLY A 13 4.98 -16.45 -4.16
C GLY A 13 4.12 -16.71 -2.93
N PHE A 14 3.22 -15.80 -2.57
CA PHE A 14 2.30 -15.99 -1.45
C PHE A 14 1.14 -16.93 -1.82
N ASP A 15 0.83 -17.86 -0.92
CA ASP A 15 -0.41 -18.61 -0.95
C ASP A 15 -1.47 -17.86 -0.12
N VAL A 16 -2.45 -17.26 -0.81
CA VAL A 16 -3.56 -16.54 -0.16
C VAL A 16 -4.38 -17.48 0.71
N GLU A 17 -4.60 -18.71 0.27
CA GLU A 17 -5.49 -19.64 0.96
C GLU A 17 -4.87 -20.20 2.25
N ALA A 18 -3.55 -20.21 2.33
CA ALA A 18 -2.81 -20.52 3.55
C ALA A 18 -2.69 -19.33 4.52
N GLY A 19 -3.04 -18.12 4.11
CA GLY A 19 -2.96 -16.92 4.94
C GLY A 19 -3.99 -16.88 6.07
N GLU A 20 -3.59 -16.35 7.23
CA GLU A 20 -4.45 -16.17 8.41
C GLU A 20 -5.59 -15.19 8.11
N GLU A 21 -6.83 -15.61 8.35
CA GLU A 21 -7.99 -14.72 8.22
C GLU A 21 -8.04 -13.74 9.39
N LEU A 22 -8.12 -12.45 9.07
CA LEU A 22 -8.20 -11.38 10.05
C LEU A 22 -9.66 -10.96 10.24
N SER A 23 -10.21 -11.25 11.42
CA SER A 23 -11.57 -10.90 11.80
C SER A 23 -11.70 -9.47 12.34
N GLY A 24 -12.91 -8.89 12.28
CA GLY A 24 -13.21 -7.59 12.90
C GLY A 24 -12.78 -6.38 12.07
N VAL A 25 -12.40 -6.59 10.81
CA VAL A 25 -12.06 -5.53 9.86
C VAL A 25 -13.30 -5.16 9.04
N THR A 26 -13.61 -3.87 9.00
CA THR A 26 -14.69 -3.33 8.18
C THR A 26 -14.17 -2.26 7.22
N ASP A 27 -14.88 -2.06 6.12
CA ASP A 27 -14.65 -0.92 5.24
C ASP A 27 -15.24 0.39 5.84
N ALA A 28 -15.08 1.50 5.12
CA ALA A 28 -15.59 2.80 5.54
C ALA A 28 -17.13 2.88 5.64
N ALA A 29 -17.86 1.94 5.02
CA ALA A 29 -19.30 1.81 5.12
C ALA A 29 -19.74 0.85 6.22
N GLY A 30 -18.81 0.34 7.03
CA GLY A 30 -19.08 -0.62 8.11
C GLY A 30 -19.35 -2.05 7.61
N ARG A 31 -19.13 -2.35 6.34
CA ARG A 31 -19.30 -3.70 5.80
C ARG A 31 -18.09 -4.57 6.16
N PRO A 32 -18.28 -5.86 6.49
CA PRO A 32 -17.15 -6.77 6.68
C PRO A 32 -16.22 -6.73 5.48
N LEU A 33 -14.92 -6.57 5.73
CA LEU A 33 -13.88 -6.58 4.70
C LEU A 33 -13.02 -7.83 4.90
N PRO A 34 -13.22 -8.89 4.10
CA PRO A 34 -12.38 -10.08 4.15
C PRO A 34 -10.92 -9.70 3.94
N MET A 35 -10.07 -10.06 4.89
CA MET A 35 -8.65 -9.74 4.88
C MET A 35 -7.85 -10.95 5.33
N ARG A 36 -6.80 -11.29 4.57
CA ARG A 36 -5.86 -12.36 4.92
C ARG A 36 -4.46 -11.82 5.11
N ARG A 37 -3.81 -12.22 6.20
CA ARG A 37 -2.40 -11.92 6.45
C ARG A 37 -1.53 -12.90 5.67
N LEU A 38 -0.66 -12.35 4.82
CA LEU A 38 0.22 -13.15 3.96
C LEU A 38 1.60 -13.37 4.58
N GLY A 39 2.11 -12.38 5.33
CA GLY A 39 3.43 -12.43 5.94
C GLY A 39 4.05 -11.05 6.11
N VAL A 40 5.38 -11.03 6.24
CA VAL A 40 6.17 -9.79 6.28
C VAL A 40 6.90 -9.64 4.95
N VAL A 41 6.84 -8.44 4.39
CA VAL A 41 7.59 -8.04 3.19
C VAL A 41 8.49 -6.84 3.50
N GLU A 42 9.51 -6.66 2.68
CA GLU A 42 10.31 -5.44 2.64
C GLU A 42 9.83 -4.57 1.49
N VAL A 43 9.65 -3.27 1.74
CA VAL A 43 9.13 -2.30 0.79
C VAL A 43 10.11 -1.14 0.68
N MET A 44 10.34 -0.69 -0.55
CA MET A 44 11.09 0.50 -0.89
C MET A 44 10.41 1.19 -2.06
N VAL A 45 10.25 2.51 -1.97
CA VAL A 45 9.74 3.34 -3.06
C VAL A 45 10.92 3.80 -3.88
N VAL A 46 10.86 3.62 -5.19
CA VAL A 46 11.95 3.95 -6.11
C VAL A 46 11.44 4.95 -7.14
N GLU A 47 12.16 6.05 -7.26
CA GLU A 47 11.98 7.10 -8.25
C GLU A 47 13.31 7.27 -9.02
N PRO A 48 13.33 7.92 -10.20
CA PRO A 48 14.55 8.05 -10.99
C PRO A 48 15.76 8.65 -10.24
N ASP A 49 15.51 9.62 -9.37
CA ASP A 49 16.55 10.39 -8.67
C ASP A 49 16.61 10.14 -7.15
N SER A 50 15.73 9.28 -6.61
CA SER A 50 15.54 9.13 -5.16
C SER A 50 14.92 7.78 -4.81
N GLN A 51 15.14 7.33 -3.59
CA GLN A 51 14.48 6.15 -3.05
C GLN A 51 14.26 6.30 -1.55
N SER A 52 13.21 5.68 -1.04
CA SER A 52 13.04 5.53 0.41
C SER A 52 14.06 4.52 0.96
N ARG A 53 14.18 4.46 2.28
CA ARG A 53 14.79 3.29 2.93
C ARG A 53 13.91 2.05 2.73
N TRP A 54 14.53 0.87 2.94
CA TRP A 54 13.78 -0.37 3.10
C TRP A 54 13.00 -0.38 4.42
N VAL A 55 11.73 -0.76 4.35
CA VAL A 55 10.83 -0.85 5.50
C VAL A 55 10.18 -2.23 5.52
N ARG A 56 10.21 -2.89 6.67
CA ARG A 56 9.49 -4.15 6.89
C ARG A 56 8.04 -3.86 7.25
N THR A 57 7.10 -4.52 6.58
CA THR A 57 5.67 -4.33 6.87
C THR A 57 4.88 -5.61 6.65
N ILE A 58 3.68 -5.67 7.25
CA ILE A 58 2.77 -6.80 7.04
C ILE A 58 2.10 -6.64 5.68
N ALA A 59 2.21 -7.69 4.85
CA ALA A 59 1.44 -7.83 3.62
C ALA A 59 0.10 -8.50 3.91
N VAL A 60 -0.97 -7.93 3.36
CA VAL A 60 -2.32 -8.48 3.44
C VAL A 60 -2.96 -8.56 2.06
N TYR A 61 -3.90 -9.48 1.92
CA TYR A 61 -4.77 -9.60 0.76
C TYR A 61 -6.21 -9.28 1.13
N THR A 62 -6.83 -8.37 0.39
CA THR A 62 -8.26 -8.01 0.54
C THR A 62 -9.03 -8.13 -0.78
N GLY A 63 -8.43 -8.70 -1.83
CA GLY A 63 -9.00 -8.69 -3.18
C GLY A 63 -8.87 -7.37 -3.94
N ALA A 64 -8.11 -6.39 -3.43
CA ALA A 64 -7.92 -5.10 -4.09
C ALA A 64 -7.23 -5.24 -5.47
N SER A 65 -7.59 -4.37 -6.41
CA SER A 65 -6.99 -4.31 -7.76
C SER A 65 -5.66 -3.55 -7.80
N THR A 66 -5.41 -2.70 -6.80
CA THR A 66 -4.23 -1.84 -6.68
C THR A 66 -3.50 -2.08 -5.37
N ILE A 67 -2.26 -1.61 -5.30
CA ILE A 67 -1.51 -1.56 -4.04
C ILE A 67 -2.12 -0.46 -3.16
N LEU A 68 -2.39 -0.78 -1.90
CA LEU A 68 -2.79 0.20 -0.90
C LEU A 68 -1.80 0.16 0.27
N ILE A 69 -1.22 1.31 0.59
CA ILE A 69 -0.41 1.47 1.79
C ILE A 69 -1.23 2.21 2.84
N ASN A 70 -1.07 1.85 4.11
CA ASN A 70 -1.67 2.65 5.19
C ASN A 70 -0.77 3.84 5.56
N ASP A 71 -1.33 4.74 6.35
CA ASP A 71 -0.67 5.90 6.97
C ASP A 71 0.67 5.57 7.65
N ASN A 72 0.73 4.52 8.49
CA ASN A 72 1.97 4.14 9.16
C ASN A 72 3.07 3.77 8.15
N LEU A 73 2.72 3.00 7.11
CA LEU A 73 3.72 2.61 6.11
C LEU A 73 4.16 3.82 5.27
N ALA A 74 3.22 4.71 4.91
CA ALA A 74 3.52 5.94 4.19
C ALA A 74 4.50 6.83 4.98
N GLU A 75 4.33 6.95 6.29
CA GLU A 75 5.25 7.67 7.16
C GLU A 75 6.64 7.02 7.21
N GLU A 76 6.72 5.68 7.35
CA GLU A 76 8.00 4.98 7.46
C GLU A 76 8.85 5.03 6.19
N ILE A 77 8.21 5.06 5.01
CA ILE A 77 8.84 5.24 3.69
C ILE A 77 8.92 6.71 3.26
N GLU A 78 8.59 7.63 4.17
CA GLU A 78 8.75 9.08 4.02
C GLU A 78 7.93 9.67 2.85
N ILE A 79 6.80 9.08 2.49
CA ILE A 79 5.87 9.67 1.52
C ILE A 79 4.98 10.71 2.20
N GLU A 80 4.84 11.87 1.56
CA GLU A 80 3.92 12.94 1.91
C GLU A 80 2.90 13.17 0.79
N VAL A 81 1.61 13.17 1.14
CA VAL A 81 0.52 13.53 0.22
C VAL A 81 0.33 15.04 0.27
N VAL A 82 0.59 15.73 -0.84
CA VAL A 82 0.57 17.20 -0.93
C VAL A 82 -0.80 17.71 -1.38
N ARG A 83 -1.33 17.18 -2.48
CA ARG A 83 -2.70 17.46 -2.97
C ARG A 83 -3.30 16.19 -3.58
N PRO A 84 -4.07 15.41 -2.81
CA PRO A 84 -4.56 14.11 -3.27
C PRO A 84 -5.52 14.24 -4.46
N GLY A 85 -6.34 15.29 -4.51
CA GLY A 85 -7.31 15.50 -5.59
C GLY A 85 -6.67 15.71 -6.98
N THR A 86 -5.39 16.09 -7.01
CA THR A 86 -4.58 16.24 -8.23
C THR A 86 -3.41 15.26 -8.25
N GLY A 87 -3.39 14.28 -7.35
CA GLY A 87 -2.36 13.24 -7.27
C GLY A 87 -0.95 13.76 -6.97
N LEU A 88 -0.84 14.91 -6.29
CA LEU A 88 0.45 15.47 -5.90
C LEU A 88 0.95 14.85 -4.62
N TRP A 89 2.18 14.33 -4.66
CA TRP A 89 2.88 13.70 -3.54
C TRP A 89 4.39 13.94 -3.64
N GLY A 90 5.17 13.61 -2.62
CA GLY A 90 6.63 13.64 -2.68
C GLY A 90 7.26 12.92 -1.50
N PHE A 91 8.60 12.83 -1.47
CA PHE A 91 9.30 12.41 -0.26
C PHE A 91 9.42 13.59 0.71
N ARG A 92 9.25 13.29 2.01
CA ARG A 92 9.28 14.26 3.10
C ARG A 92 10.61 15.01 3.11
N GLY A 93 10.54 16.33 3.02
CA GLY A 93 11.72 17.20 3.09
C GLY A 93 12.49 17.41 1.78
N GLU A 94 12.14 16.73 0.68
CA GLU A 94 12.82 16.95 -0.61
C GLU A 94 12.41 18.26 -1.30
N GLY A 95 11.21 18.78 -1.00
CA GLY A 95 10.64 19.94 -1.72
C GLY A 95 10.27 19.65 -3.19
N VAL A 96 10.56 18.45 -3.69
CA VAL A 96 10.19 17.96 -5.03
C VAL A 96 8.82 17.30 -4.96
N VAL A 97 7.88 17.81 -5.76
CA VAL A 97 6.52 17.27 -5.86
C VAL A 97 6.37 16.53 -7.18
N ARG A 98 5.77 15.35 -7.09
CA ARG A 98 5.48 14.41 -8.17
C ARG A 98 3.96 14.39 -8.42
N SER A 99 3.57 14.04 -9.63
CA SER A 99 2.15 13.99 -10.03
C SER A 99 1.86 12.66 -10.72
N VAL A 100 0.81 11.98 -10.27
CA VAL A 100 0.21 10.84 -10.95
C VAL A 100 -1.26 11.15 -11.12
N GLU A 101 -1.84 10.99 -12.30
CA GLU A 101 -3.27 11.22 -12.51
C GLU A 101 -4.08 10.33 -11.54
N PRO A 102 -4.91 10.89 -10.65
CA PRO A 102 -5.69 10.09 -9.73
C PRO A 102 -6.70 9.23 -10.47
N SER A 103 -6.74 7.93 -10.15
CA SER A 103 -7.85 7.07 -10.55
C SER A 103 -8.92 7.09 -9.46
N TYR A 104 -10.14 7.47 -9.82
CA TYR A 104 -11.30 7.34 -8.94
C TYR A 104 -12.08 6.07 -9.30
N PHE A 105 -12.86 5.55 -8.35
CA PHE A 105 -13.81 4.49 -8.65
C PHE A 105 -14.96 5.09 -9.46
N ASP A 106 -15.24 4.53 -10.64
CA ASP A 106 -16.50 4.74 -11.37
C ASP A 106 -17.68 4.04 -10.69
#